data_AF-A0A352S9T9-F1
#
_entry.id   AF-A0A352S9T9-F1
#
_cell.length_a   1.000
_cell.length_b   1.000
_cell.length_c   1.000
_cell.angle_alpha   90.00
_cell.angle_beta   90.00
_cell.angle_gamma   90.00
#
_symmetry.space_group_name_H-M   'P 1'
#
loop_
_entity.id
_entity.type
_entity.pdbx_description
1 polymer ?
#
loop_
_entity_poly.entity_id
_entity_poly.type
_entity_poly.pdbx_seq_one_letter_code
_entity_poly.pdbx_strand_id
1 'polypeptide(L)'
;AIEGEKPLFDCLEIRDRCAVFEDAPPAWATRGVCSIHAVMQSAEKAMRHELRQHTLFDIANRAIDKAPNSYGTQVVQWLTARSVNRRGDKSEESLPPARKSVRPRNRA
;
A
#
# COMPACT_ATOMS: atom_id res chain seq x y z
N ALA A 1 -0.30 -0.33 -8.14
CA ALA A 1 -1.14 0.00 -6.97
C ALA A 1 -1.00 -1.14 -5.96
N ILE A 2 -0.99 -0.84 -4.66
CA ILE A 2 -0.81 -1.85 -3.61
C ILE A 2 -2.12 -2.66 -3.42
N GLU A 3 -3.29 -2.02 -3.56
CA GLU A 3 -4.62 -2.65 -3.48
C GLU A 3 -4.94 -3.76 -4.51
N GLY A 4 -4.17 -3.91 -5.59
CA GLY A 4 -4.43 -4.90 -6.63
C GLY A 4 -5.69 -4.60 -7.47
N GLU A 5 -6.35 -5.64 -7.97
CA GLU A 5 -7.50 -5.53 -8.89
C GLU A 5 -8.88 -5.63 -8.21
N LYS A 6 -8.92 -5.59 -6.88
CA LYS A 6 -10.19 -5.64 -6.15
C LYS A 6 -11.13 -4.49 -6.61
N PRO A 7 -12.42 -4.77 -6.85
CA PRO A 7 -13.39 -3.72 -7.18
C PRO A 7 -13.56 -2.76 -6.00
N LEU A 8 -13.85 -1.49 -6.30
CA LEU A 8 -14.14 -0.48 -5.27
C LEU A 8 -15.43 -0.82 -4.52
N PHE A 9 -16.41 -1.38 -5.23
CA PHE A 9 -17.73 -1.68 -4.71
C PHE A 9 -18.18 -3.08 -5.13
N ASP A 10 -18.67 -3.85 -4.17
CA ASP A 10 -19.19 -5.19 -4.35
C ASP A 10 -20.72 -5.20 -4.16
N CYS A 11 -21.46 -5.52 -5.22
CA CYS A 11 -22.91 -5.49 -5.17
C CYS A 11 -23.45 -6.83 -4.64
N LEU A 12 -24.06 -6.80 -3.46
CA LEU A 12 -24.66 -7.98 -2.84
C LEU A 12 -26.13 -8.22 -3.27
N GLU A 13 -26.57 -7.59 -4.36
CA GLU A 13 -27.93 -7.68 -4.92
C GLU A 13 -29.04 -7.58 -3.86
N ILE A 14 -28.91 -6.63 -2.93
CA ILE A 14 -29.85 -6.49 -1.78
C ILE A 14 -31.31 -6.27 -2.19
N ARG A 15 -31.55 -5.85 -3.45
CA ARG A 15 -32.89 -5.64 -4.02
C ARG A 15 -33.70 -6.94 -4.13
N ASP A 16 -33.04 -8.08 -4.19
CA ASP A 16 -33.70 -9.40 -4.20
C ASP A 16 -34.35 -9.71 -2.85
N ARG A 17 -33.90 -9.05 -1.78
CA ARG A 17 -34.38 -9.20 -0.40
C ARG A 17 -35.07 -7.93 0.10
N CYS A 18 -35.71 -7.20 -0.81
CA CYS A 18 -36.40 -5.97 -0.43
C CYS A 18 -37.65 -6.31 0.40
N ALA A 19 -37.67 -5.86 1.66
CA ALA A 19 -38.75 -6.14 2.60
C ALA A 19 -40.14 -5.67 2.11
N VAL A 20 -40.19 -4.67 1.22
CA VAL A 20 -41.43 -4.18 0.61
C VAL A 20 -42.12 -5.26 -0.23
N PHE A 21 -41.38 -6.26 -0.72
CA PHE A 21 -41.92 -7.34 -1.55
C PHE A 21 -42.14 -8.65 -0.81
N GLU A 22 -41.94 -8.70 0.51
CA GLU A 22 -42.19 -9.90 1.34
C GLU A 22 -41.64 -11.20 0.70
N ASP A 23 -40.36 -11.15 0.29
CA ASP A 23 -39.63 -12.24 -0.38
C ASP A 23 -40.13 -12.66 -1.79
N ALA A 24 -41.08 -11.92 -2.36
CA ALA A 24 -41.60 -12.12 -3.73
C ALA A 24 -41.34 -10.90 -4.63
N PRO A 25 -40.06 -10.55 -4.92
CA PRO A 25 -39.74 -9.40 -5.74
C PRO A 25 -40.28 -9.57 -7.17
N PRO A 26 -40.91 -8.55 -7.76
CA PRO A 26 -41.40 -8.64 -9.13
C PRO A 26 -40.25 -8.68 -10.13
N ALA A 27 -40.45 -9.35 -11.27
CA ALA A 27 -39.41 -9.58 -12.29
C ALA A 27 -38.86 -8.31 -12.96
N TRP A 28 -39.41 -7.13 -12.68
CA TRP A 28 -38.85 -5.85 -13.11
C TRP A 28 -37.83 -5.30 -12.10
N ALA A 29 -37.97 -5.61 -10.80
CA ALA A 29 -37.14 -5.05 -9.73
C ALA A 29 -35.71 -5.62 -9.76
N THR A 30 -35.59 -6.91 -10.09
CA THR A 30 -34.32 -7.65 -10.10
C THR A 30 -33.73 -7.79 -11.51
N ARG A 31 -34.38 -7.22 -12.52
CA ARG A 31 -33.95 -7.34 -13.91
C ARG A 31 -32.65 -6.59 -14.16
N GLY A 32 -31.75 -7.20 -14.92
CA GLY A 32 -30.51 -6.57 -15.39
C GLY A 32 -29.52 -6.30 -14.26
N VAL A 33 -28.55 -5.42 -14.52
CA VAL A 33 -27.58 -4.97 -13.51
C VAL A 33 -28.27 -4.03 -12.52
N CYS A 34 -28.01 -4.20 -11.22
CA CYS A 34 -28.47 -3.27 -10.20
C CYS A 34 -28.05 -1.83 -10.57
N SER A 35 -28.99 -0.88 -10.60
CA SER A 35 -28.72 0.50 -11.02
C SER A 35 -27.63 1.18 -10.19
N ILE A 36 -27.57 0.89 -8.88
CA ILE A 36 -26.49 1.37 -8.01
C ILE A 36 -25.16 0.77 -8.46
N HIS A 37 -25.11 -0.54 -8.72
CA HIS A 37 -23.88 -1.19 -9.19
C HIS A 37 -23.40 -0.62 -10.52
N ALA A 38 -24.30 -0.34 -11.46
CA ALA A 38 -23.94 0.28 -12.74
C ALA A 38 -23.29 1.67 -12.56
N VAL A 39 -23.85 2.50 -11.67
CA VAL A 39 -23.23 3.80 -11.32
C VAL A 39 -21.87 3.60 -10.69
N MET A 40 -21.73 2.64 -9.76
CA MET A 40 -20.46 2.36 -9.10
C MET A 40 -19.39 1.86 -10.07
N GLN A 41 -19.74 1.00 -11.05
CA GLN A 41 -18.83 0.59 -12.11
C GLN A 41 -18.36 1.79 -12.95
N SER A 42 -19.28 2.70 -13.31
CA SER A 42 -18.94 3.91 -14.06
C SER A 42 -17.99 4.81 -13.27
N ALA A 43 -18.26 5.01 -11.98
CA ALA A 43 -17.42 5.81 -11.10
C ALA A 43 -16.01 5.20 -10.94
N GLU A 44 -15.92 3.88 -10.75
CA GLU A 44 -14.63 3.19 -10.67
C GLU A 44 -13.83 3.34 -11.98
N LYS A 45 -14.49 3.20 -13.13
CA LYS A 45 -13.84 3.37 -14.44
C LYS A 45 -13.30 4.79 -14.61
N ALA A 46 -14.08 5.81 -14.25
CA ALA A 46 -13.67 7.21 -14.34
C ALA A 46 -12.47 7.51 -13.42
N MET A 47 -12.53 7.06 -12.17
CA MET A 47 -11.42 7.19 -11.22
C MET A 47 -10.15 6.48 -11.72
N ARG A 48 -10.27 5.21 -12.15
CA ARG A 48 -9.12 4.46 -12.68
C ARG A 48 -8.56 5.10 -13.95
N HIS A 49 -9.40 5.73 -14.76
CA HIS A 49 -8.96 6.47 -15.94
C HIS A 49 -8.11 7.67 -15.54
N GLU A 50 -8.58 8.48 -14.57
CA GLU A 50 -7.85 9.64 -14.07
C GLU A 50 -6.50 9.26 -13.45
N LEU A 51 -6.48 8.24 -12.60
CA LEU A 51 -5.24 7.77 -11.96
C LEU A 51 -4.18 7.32 -12.99
N ARG A 52 -4.59 6.82 -14.15
CA ARG A 52 -3.65 6.44 -15.23
C ARG A 52 -3.06 7.63 -15.97
N GLN A 53 -3.67 8.81 -15.88
CA GLN A 53 -3.16 10.02 -16.54
C GLN A 53 -1.97 10.64 -15.82
N HIS A 54 -1.70 10.25 -14.56
CA HIS A 54 -0.59 10.81 -13.77
C HIS A 54 0.44 9.74 -13.46
N THR A 55 1.70 10.09 -13.64
CA THR A 55 2.83 9.26 -13.23
C THR A 55 3.40 9.72 -11.88
N LEU A 56 4.22 8.89 -11.25
CA LEU A 56 4.97 9.31 -10.05
C LEU A 56 5.91 10.50 -10.35
N PHE A 57 6.40 10.62 -11.58
CA PHE A 57 7.23 11.75 -12.01
C PHE A 57 6.43 13.05 -12.05
N ASP A 58 5.22 13.02 -12.61
CA ASP A 58 4.35 14.21 -12.65
C ASP A 58 4.02 14.70 -11.24
N ILE A 59 3.73 13.78 -10.33
CA ILE A 59 3.45 14.09 -8.93
C ILE A 59 4.71 14.64 -8.24
N ALA A 60 5.88 14.05 -8.48
CA ALA A 60 7.15 14.52 -7.92
C ALA A 60 7.48 15.94 -8.37
N ASN A 61 7.31 16.27 -9.65
CA ASN A 61 7.56 17.61 -10.16
C ASN A 61 6.63 18.64 -9.51
N ARG A 62 5.32 18.35 -9.39
CA ARG A 62 4.38 19.24 -8.69
C ARG A 62 4.77 19.50 -7.23
N ALA A 63 5.42 18.53 -6.58
CA ALA A 63 5.92 18.69 -5.22
C ALA A 63 7.19 19.55 -5.19
N ILE A 64 8.12 19.32 -6.13
CA ILE A 64 9.36 20.10 -6.27
C ILE A 64 9.05 21.58 -6.56
N ASP A 65 8.10 21.85 -7.45
CA ASP A 65 7.70 23.21 -7.83
C ASP A 65 7.22 24.06 -6.65
N LYS A 66 6.69 23.42 -5.60
CA LYS A 66 6.21 24.07 -4.38
C LYS A 66 7.25 24.10 -3.27
N ALA A 67 8.31 23.32 -3.40
CA ALA A 67 9.27 23.11 -2.35
C ALA A 67 10.38 24.18 -2.37
N PRO A 68 10.93 24.56 -1.21
CA PRO A 68 12.16 25.34 -1.18
C PRO A 68 13.30 24.59 -1.89
N ASN A 69 14.21 25.32 -2.53
CA ASN A 69 15.35 24.74 -3.26
C ASN A 69 16.21 23.79 -2.41
N SER A 70 16.26 24.00 -1.09
CA SER A 70 17.02 23.15 -0.16
C SER A 70 16.33 21.83 0.19
N TYR A 71 15.02 21.69 -0.10
CA TYR A 71 14.20 20.58 0.38
C TYR A 71 14.68 19.22 -0.12
N GLY A 72 15.04 19.10 -1.40
CA GLY A 72 15.55 17.84 -1.96
C GLY A 72 16.77 17.31 -1.22
N THR A 73 17.74 18.19 -0.93
CA THR A 73 18.95 17.84 -0.16
C THR A 73 18.60 17.40 1.26
N GLN A 74 17.65 18.07 1.92
CA GLN A 74 17.21 17.70 3.27
C GLN A 74 16.56 16.31 3.31
N VAL A 75 15.72 15.98 2.31
CA VAL A 75 15.09 14.66 2.20
C VAL A 75 16.14 13.55 2.02
N VAL A 76 17.14 13.77 1.15
CA VAL A 76 18.22 12.80 0.91
C VAL A 76 19.05 12.58 2.18
N GLN A 77 19.40 13.65 2.89
CA GLN A 77 20.13 13.56 4.17
C GLN A 77 19.34 12.77 5.21
N TRP A 78 18.05 13.06 5.35
CA TRP A 78 17.16 12.38 6.29
C TRP A 78 17.01 10.87 5.97
N LEU A 79 16.82 10.50 4.69
CA LEU A 79 16.76 9.10 4.26
C LEU A 79 18.08 8.37 4.51
N THR A 80 19.21 9.02 4.22
CA THR A 80 20.55 8.46 4.41
C THR A 80 20.79 8.13 5.89
N ALA A 81 20.52 9.09 6.78
CA ALA A 81 20.68 8.90 8.22
C ALA A 81 19.88 7.69 8.74
N ARG A 82 18.64 7.52 8.28
CA ARG A 82 17.81 6.35 8.66
C ARG A 82 18.35 5.02 8.12
N SER A 83 18.88 5.02 6.89
CA SER A 83 19.47 3.82 6.29
C SER A 83 20.71 3.32 7.04
N VAL A 84 21.47 4.25 7.63
CA VAL A 84 22.63 3.95 8.47
C VAL A 84 22.16 3.33 9.78
N ASN A 85 21.18 3.94 10.45
CA ASN A 85 20.63 3.41 11.70
C ASN A 85 20.03 2.01 11.53
N ARG A 86 19.37 1.71 10.40
CA ARG A 86 18.84 0.36 10.11
C ARG A 86 19.93 -0.70 9.89
N ARG A 87 21.14 -0.29 9.47
CA ARG A 87 22.28 -1.19 9.25
C ARG A 87 23.16 -1.36 10.50
N GLY A 88 23.20 -0.35 11.38
CA GLY A 88 23.90 -0.43 12.67
C GLY A 88 23.35 -1.49 13.63
N ASP A 89 22.07 -1.84 13.48
CA ASP A 89 21.41 -2.92 14.25
C ASP A 89 21.83 -4.35 13.80
N LYS A 90 22.50 -4.48 12.64
CA LYS A 90 22.96 -5.78 12.11
C LYS A 90 24.44 -6.08 12.32
N SER A 91 25.22 -5.18 12.92
CA SER A 91 26.67 -5.35 13.05
C SER A 91 27.17 -6.01 14.33
N GLU A 92 26.32 -6.25 15.34
CA GLU A 92 26.75 -6.88 16.62
C GLU A 92 26.54 -8.40 16.70
N GLU A 93 25.66 -9.02 15.90
CA GLU A 93 25.31 -10.46 16.03
C GLU A 93 26.16 -11.41 15.14
N SER A 94 27.37 -11.04 14.72
CA SER A 94 28.17 -11.93 13.86
C SER A 94 29.67 -12.00 14.17
N LEU A 95 30.02 -11.99 15.46
CA LEU A 95 31.33 -12.46 15.90
C LEU A 95 31.16 -13.68 16.81
N PRO A 96 31.60 -14.89 16.40
CA PRO A 96 31.58 -16.04 17.29
C PRO A 96 32.48 -15.79 18.50
N PRO A 97 32.12 -16.26 19.71
CA PRO A 97 32.89 -15.96 20.91
C PRO A 97 34.31 -16.51 20.79
N ALA A 98 35.29 -15.64 21.08
CA ALA A 98 36.70 -15.99 21.10
C ALA A 98 36.93 -17.20 22.01
N ARG A 99 37.47 -18.30 21.43
CA ARG A 99 37.84 -19.50 22.18
C ARG A 99 38.90 -19.13 23.21
N LYS A 100 38.60 -19.35 24.50
CA LYS A 100 39.55 -19.17 25.61
C LYS A 100 40.72 -20.13 25.41
N SER A 101 41.93 -19.60 25.25
CA SER A 101 43.17 -20.38 25.22
C SER A 101 43.38 -21.07 26.57
N VAL A 102 43.38 -22.39 26.59
CA VAL A 102 43.77 -23.19 27.75
C VAL A 102 45.26 -22.96 28.00
N ARG A 103 45.61 -22.40 29.17
CA ARG A 103 47.01 -22.26 29.61
C ARG A 103 47.62 -23.66 29.79
N PRO A 104 48.84 -23.94 29.30
CA PRO A 104 49.52 -25.20 29.58
C PRO A 104 49.90 -25.26 31.06
N ARG A 105 49.55 -26.37 31.71
CA ARG A 105 50.04 -26.74 33.06
C ARG A 105 51.51 -27.12 32.93
N ASN A 106 52.41 -26.29 33.44
CA ASN A 106 53.80 -26.68 33.67
C ASN A 106 53.85 -27.85 34.67
N ARG A 107 54.55 -28.91 34.31
CA ARG A 107 54.98 -29.97 35.23
C ARG A 107 56.51 -29.91 35.29
N ALA A 108 57.02 -29.71 36.50
CA ALA A 108 58.41 -29.99 36.87
C ALA A 108 58.66 -31.50 36.88
#